data_AF-A0A352NTH6-F1
#
_entry.id   AF-A0A352NTH6-F1
#
_cell.length_a   1.000
_cell.length_b   1.000
_cell.length_c   1.000
_cell.angle_alpha   90.00
_cell.angle_beta   90.00
_cell.angle_gamma   90.00
#
_symmetry.space_group_name_H-M   'P 1'
#
loop_
_entity.id
_entity.type
_entity.pdbx_description
1 polymer ?
#
loop_
_entity_poly.entity_id
_entity_poly.type
_entity_poly.pdbx_seq_one_letter_code
_entity_poly.pdbx_strand_id
1 'polypeptide(L)'
;MGKTLNCNTVTMKQAEKLNLQENKFIGLGSGIYFTSHHPKLIELARQIESWQKVFLFSTHGSPFLGKYHNSLKNVLKIHTIEIIGEFSCPGYDCTGPYILCGGGNKGKPNESDQRRASIFAAKLFPQYYKDTGTVKNGKYVEVRASECIG
;
A
#
# COMPACT_ATOMS: atom_id res chain seq x y z
N MET A 1 5.90 -0.09 -6.91
CA MET A 1 6.21 -1.45 -6.40
C MET A 1 5.92 -2.51 -7.45
N GLY A 2 4.67 -2.72 -7.88
CA GLY A 2 4.34 -3.78 -8.85
C GLY A 2 5.19 -3.75 -10.13
N LYS A 3 5.30 -2.56 -10.75
CA LYS A 3 6.18 -2.32 -11.90
C LYS A 3 7.66 -2.68 -11.61
N THR A 4 8.17 -2.32 -10.44
CA THR A 4 9.58 -2.56 -10.03
C THR A 4 9.90 -4.05 -9.92
N LEU A 5 8.93 -4.85 -9.51
CA LEU A 5 9.06 -6.30 -9.32
C LEU A 5 8.55 -7.12 -10.51
N ASN A 6 8.03 -6.44 -11.55
CA ASN A 6 7.32 -7.06 -12.66
C ASN A 6 6.25 -8.09 -12.20
N CYS A 7 5.51 -7.74 -11.14
CA CYS A 7 4.53 -8.64 -10.54
C CYS A 7 3.09 -8.22 -10.91
N ASN A 8 2.18 -9.21 -10.87
CA ASN A 8 0.76 -8.97 -11.06
C ASN A 8 0.20 -8.14 -9.90
N THR A 9 -0.32 -6.95 -10.22
CA THR A 9 -1.10 -6.17 -9.28
C THR A 9 -2.57 -6.45 -9.50
N VAL A 10 -3.26 -6.87 -8.44
CA VAL A 10 -4.68 -7.22 -8.51
C VAL A 10 -5.47 -6.35 -7.55
N THR A 11 -6.71 -6.05 -7.92
CA THR A 11 -7.67 -5.37 -7.05
C THR A 11 -8.17 -6.32 -5.97
N MET A 12 -8.76 -5.80 -4.88
CA MET A 12 -9.38 -6.63 -3.86
C MET A 12 -10.44 -7.59 -4.42
N LYS A 13 -11.26 -7.13 -5.38
CA LYS A 13 -12.29 -7.95 -6.04
C LYS A 13 -11.71 -9.11 -6.87
N GLN A 14 -10.51 -8.92 -7.42
CA GLN A 14 -9.79 -9.99 -8.11
C GLN A 14 -9.13 -10.93 -7.09
N ALA A 15 -8.53 -10.37 -6.03
CA ALA A 15 -7.87 -11.15 -4.98
C ALA A 15 -8.82 -12.13 -4.28
N GLU A 16 -10.08 -11.76 -4.07
CA GLU A 16 -11.13 -12.65 -3.52
C GLU A 16 -11.35 -13.95 -4.33
N LYS A 17 -10.88 -14.00 -5.59
CA LYS A 17 -11.03 -15.15 -6.50
C LYS A 17 -9.73 -15.90 -6.76
N LEU A 18 -8.61 -15.44 -6.23
CA LEU A 18 -7.30 -16.04 -6.47
C LEU A 18 -6.96 -17.05 -5.39
N ASN A 19 -6.26 -18.11 -5.79
CA ASN A 19 -5.59 -18.97 -4.83
C ASN A 19 -4.29 -18.30 -4.35
N LEU A 20 -4.34 -17.69 -3.17
CA LEU A 20 -3.17 -17.00 -2.61
C LEU A 20 -2.01 -17.96 -2.30
N GLN A 21 -2.28 -19.25 -2.10
CA GLN A 21 -1.28 -20.26 -1.74
C GLN A 21 -0.25 -20.53 -2.87
N GLU A 22 -0.52 -20.10 -4.10
CA GLU A 22 0.43 -20.22 -5.22
C GLU A 22 1.60 -19.22 -5.11
N ASN A 23 1.51 -18.24 -4.21
CA ASN A 23 2.47 -17.13 -4.11
C ASN A 23 3.35 -17.26 -2.86
N LYS A 24 4.67 -17.33 -3.04
CA LYS A 24 5.60 -17.32 -1.89
C LYS A 24 5.64 -15.98 -1.13
N PHE A 25 5.40 -14.88 -1.86
CA PHE A 25 5.45 -13.52 -1.33
C PHE A 25 4.15 -12.81 -1.64
N ILE A 26 3.57 -12.13 -0.64
CA ILE A 26 2.33 -11.35 -0.80
C ILE A 26 2.58 -9.92 -0.34
N GLY A 27 2.22 -8.96 -1.20
CA GLY A 27 2.17 -7.54 -0.83
C GLY A 27 0.75 -7.13 -0.48
N LEU A 28 0.52 -6.65 0.74
CA LEU A 28 -0.78 -6.15 1.17
C LEU A 28 -0.73 -4.63 1.31
N GLY A 29 -1.64 -3.92 0.65
CA GLY A 29 -1.72 -2.48 0.81
C GLY A 29 -3.03 -1.82 0.44
N SER A 30 -3.31 -0.71 1.10
CA SER A 30 -4.45 0.17 0.85
C SER A 30 -4.16 1.58 1.37
N GLY A 31 -5.00 2.54 0.99
CA GLY A 31 -5.09 3.80 1.73
C GLY A 31 -5.55 3.53 3.17
N ILE A 32 -5.07 4.36 4.10
CA ILE A 32 -5.49 4.29 5.50
C ILE A 32 -6.78 5.07 5.70
N TYR A 33 -7.78 4.38 6.26
CA TYR A 33 -9.08 4.91 6.64
C TYR A 33 -9.16 4.94 8.15
N PHE A 34 -9.39 6.12 8.75
CA PHE A 34 -9.57 6.28 10.21
C PHE A 34 -8.61 5.43 11.04
N THR A 35 -7.30 5.46 10.70
CA THR A 35 -6.15 4.76 11.33
C THR A 35 -5.86 3.31 10.90
N SER A 36 -6.69 2.67 10.08
CA SER A 36 -6.46 1.28 9.68
C SER A 36 -6.58 1.05 8.17
N HIS A 37 -6.11 -0.10 7.72
CA HIS A 37 -6.37 -0.58 6.36
C HIS A 37 -7.85 -0.90 6.16
N HIS A 38 -8.26 -0.94 4.89
CA HIS A 38 -9.61 -1.35 4.53
C HIS A 38 -9.98 -2.73 5.14
N PRO A 39 -11.16 -2.90 5.79
CA PRO A 39 -11.53 -4.14 6.48
C PRO A 39 -11.42 -5.41 5.63
N LYS A 40 -11.82 -5.34 4.35
CA LYS A 40 -11.68 -6.47 3.42
C LYS A 40 -10.22 -6.93 3.21
N LEU A 41 -9.25 -6.03 3.28
CA LEU A 41 -7.84 -6.40 3.16
C LEU A 41 -7.37 -7.15 4.42
N ILE A 42 -7.89 -6.74 5.59
CA ILE A 42 -7.63 -7.41 6.87
C ILE A 42 -8.22 -8.82 6.88
N GLU A 43 -9.42 -8.99 6.32
CA GLU A 43 -10.05 -10.30 6.19
C GLU A 43 -9.28 -11.20 5.22
N LEU A 44 -8.87 -10.68 4.06
CA LEU A 44 -8.04 -11.41 3.11
C LEU A 44 -6.73 -11.90 3.74
N ALA A 45 -6.12 -11.11 4.63
CA ALA A 45 -4.88 -11.47 5.30
C ALA A 45 -4.99 -12.73 6.18
N ARG A 46 -6.21 -13.15 6.57
CA ARG A 46 -6.46 -14.39 7.32
C ARG A 46 -6.29 -15.65 6.48
N GLN A 47 -6.31 -15.52 5.15
CA GLN A 47 -6.13 -16.64 4.20
C GLN A 47 -4.66 -16.90 3.88
N ILE A 48 -3.74 -16.13 4.44
CA ILE A 48 -2.31 -16.27 4.21
C ILE A 48 -1.77 -17.39 5.12
N GLU A 49 -1.02 -18.29 4.52
CA GLU A 49 -0.41 -19.42 5.20
C GLU A 49 0.90 -19.02 5.90
N SER A 50 1.24 -19.71 6.99
CA SER A 50 2.41 -19.42 7.82
C SER A 50 3.76 -19.51 7.10
N TRP A 51 3.84 -20.28 6.00
CA TRP A 51 5.05 -20.41 5.19
C TRP A 51 5.25 -19.25 4.21
N GLN A 52 4.22 -18.44 3.97
CA GLN A 52 4.29 -17.28 3.08
C GLN A 52 4.92 -16.08 3.79
N LYS A 53 5.55 -15.20 3.01
CA LYS A 53 6.17 -13.97 3.52
C LYS A 53 5.38 -12.76 3.04
N VAL A 54 5.13 -11.81 3.93
CA VAL A 54 4.27 -10.65 3.66
C VAL A 54 5.03 -9.34 3.79
N PHE A 55 4.80 -8.40 2.88
CA PHE A 55 5.18 -7.01 3.08
C PHE A 55 3.95 -6.11 3.04
N LEU A 56 3.97 -5.07 3.87
CA LEU A 56 2.85 -4.16 4.06
C LEU A 56 3.17 -2.81 3.44
N PHE A 57 2.20 -2.21 2.76
CA PHE A 57 2.35 -0.86 2.24
C PHE A 57 1.07 -0.04 2.32
N SER A 58 1.20 1.27 2.52
CA SER A 58 0.03 2.16 2.61
C SER A 58 0.28 3.56 2.09
N THR A 59 -0.82 4.26 1.79
CA THR A 59 -0.85 5.72 1.72
C THR A 59 -1.63 6.26 2.92
N HIS A 60 -1.18 7.36 3.53
CA HIS A 60 -1.85 7.97 4.68
C HIS A 60 -2.09 9.46 4.49
N GLY A 61 -3.16 9.97 5.12
CA GLY A 61 -3.46 11.40 5.14
C GLY A 61 -2.75 12.17 6.25
N SER A 62 -2.92 11.77 7.50
CA SER A 62 -2.30 12.46 8.64
C SER A 62 -0.98 11.79 9.07
N PRO A 63 0.17 12.49 9.08
CA PRO A 63 1.47 11.92 9.47
C PRO A 63 1.60 11.64 10.98
N PHE A 64 0.69 12.18 11.81
CA PHE A 64 0.74 12.03 13.27
C PHE A 64 0.07 10.75 13.78
N LEU A 65 -0.85 10.20 13.00
CA LEU A 65 -1.60 8.98 13.33
C LEU A 65 -0.79 7.75 12.92
N GLY A 66 0.39 7.52 13.51
CA GLY A 66 1.23 6.35 13.18
C GLY A 66 0.54 5.00 13.44
N LYS A 67 1.29 3.89 13.32
CA LYS A 67 0.77 2.51 13.54
C LYS A 67 -0.26 2.03 12.50
N TYR A 68 -0.29 2.62 11.32
CA TYR A 68 -1.18 2.29 10.20
C TYR A 68 -1.37 0.79 9.90
N HIS A 69 -0.30 0.02 10.06
CA HIS A 69 -0.27 -1.39 9.71
C HIS A 69 -0.67 -2.32 10.87
N ASN A 70 -0.94 -1.80 12.07
CA ASN A 70 -1.11 -2.62 13.27
C ASN A 70 -2.22 -3.66 13.15
N SER A 71 -3.36 -3.32 12.53
CA SER A 71 -4.45 -4.28 12.36
C SER A 71 -4.03 -5.48 11.50
N LEU A 72 -3.29 -5.24 10.40
CA LEU A 72 -2.72 -6.34 9.59
C LEU A 72 -1.64 -7.09 10.36
N LYS A 73 -0.75 -6.38 11.06
CA LYS A 73 0.31 -7.03 11.88
C LYS A 73 -0.28 -7.95 12.93
N ASN A 74 -1.38 -7.57 13.58
CA ASN A 74 -2.01 -8.39 14.60
C ASN A 74 -2.60 -9.68 14.01
N VAL A 75 -3.29 -9.60 12.86
CA VAL A 75 -3.80 -10.79 12.15
C VAL A 75 -2.63 -11.70 11.75
N LEU A 76 -1.61 -11.15 11.09
CA LEU A 76 -0.48 -11.93 10.59
C LEU A 76 0.37 -12.56 11.71
N LYS A 77 0.54 -11.86 12.84
CA LYS A 77 1.26 -12.38 14.01
C LYS A 77 0.58 -13.58 14.66
N ILE A 78 -0.77 -13.58 14.72
CA ILE A 78 -1.53 -14.72 15.25
C ILE A 78 -1.21 -16.00 14.47
N HIS A 79 -0.98 -15.87 13.16
CA HIS A 79 -0.64 -16.99 12.29
C HIS A 79 0.88 -17.21 12.12
N THR A 80 1.73 -16.57 12.94
CA THR A 80 3.20 -16.63 12.86
C THR A 80 3.78 -16.25 11.49
N ILE A 81 3.05 -15.47 10.70
CA ILE A 81 3.44 -15.09 9.34
C ILE A 81 4.55 -14.05 9.41
N GLU A 82 5.62 -14.28 8.66
CA GLU A 82 6.77 -13.39 8.61
C GLU A 82 6.44 -12.11 7.84
N ILE A 83 6.57 -10.97 8.51
CA ILE A 83 6.45 -9.65 7.89
C ILE A 83 7.85 -9.17 7.53
N ILE A 84 8.17 -9.21 6.24
CA ILE A 84 9.51 -8.95 5.71
C ILE A 84 9.79 -7.47 5.43
N GLY A 85 8.78 -6.60 5.49
CA GLY A 85 8.96 -5.17 5.32
C GLY A 85 7.68 -4.36 5.41
N GLU A 86 7.83 -3.08 5.73
CA GLU A 86 6.73 -2.13 5.82
C GLU A 86 7.09 -0.82 5.10
N PHE A 87 6.14 -0.28 4.33
CA PHE A 87 6.30 1.00 3.64
C PHE A 87 5.07 1.89 3.84
N SER A 88 5.25 3.19 4.01
CA SER A 88 4.14 4.12 3.89
C SER A 88 4.59 5.45 3.30
N CYS A 89 3.65 6.16 2.69
CA CYS A 89 3.87 7.51 2.20
C CYS A 89 2.61 8.37 2.32
N PRO A 90 2.76 9.70 2.28
CA PRO A 90 1.60 10.59 2.20
C PRO A 90 0.77 10.30 0.95
N GLY A 91 -0.55 10.30 1.11
CA GLY A 91 -1.53 10.33 0.04
C GLY A 91 -2.51 11.47 0.26
N TYR A 92 -3.12 11.94 -0.83
CA TYR A 92 -4.17 12.95 -0.79
C TYR A 92 -5.28 12.54 0.20
N ASP A 93 -5.68 13.49 1.03
CA ASP A 93 -6.69 13.27 2.07
C ASP A 93 -7.75 14.35 2.01
N CYS A 94 -8.99 13.96 1.74
CA CYS A 94 -10.14 14.84 1.75
C CYS A 94 -11.12 14.49 2.87
N THR A 95 -10.63 14.06 4.03
CA THR A 95 -11.45 13.67 5.18
C THR A 95 -11.29 14.64 6.36
N GLY A 96 -12.32 14.72 7.20
CA GLY A 96 -12.30 15.50 8.44
C GLY A 96 -11.93 16.98 8.21
N PRO A 97 -11.02 17.57 9.02
CA PRO A 97 -10.67 18.98 8.91
C PRO A 97 -10.02 19.35 7.57
N TYR A 98 -9.48 18.38 6.83
CA TYR A 98 -8.84 18.63 5.54
C TYR A 98 -9.82 19.07 4.46
N ILE A 99 -11.12 18.75 4.59
CA ILE A 99 -12.17 19.23 3.68
C ILE A 99 -12.20 20.76 3.66
N LEU A 100 -12.08 21.41 4.82
CA LEU A 100 -12.17 22.86 4.98
C LEU A 100 -10.99 23.61 4.33
N CYS A 101 -9.86 22.93 4.14
CA CYS A 101 -8.67 23.48 3.50
C CYS A 101 -8.50 22.99 2.04
N GLY A 102 -9.54 22.36 1.48
CA GLY A 102 -9.55 21.83 0.12
C GLY A 102 -8.60 20.64 -0.09
N GLY A 103 -8.39 19.83 0.94
CA GLY A 103 -7.58 18.61 0.95
C GLY A 103 -6.21 18.76 1.62
N GLY A 104 -5.79 17.71 2.33
CA GLY A 104 -4.45 17.50 2.87
C GLY A 104 -3.56 16.75 1.87
N ASN A 105 -2.24 16.86 2.04
CA ASN A 105 -1.25 16.20 1.17
C ASN A 105 -1.52 16.39 -0.34
N LYS A 106 -1.87 17.59 -0.76
CA LYS A 106 -2.14 17.89 -2.18
C LYS A 106 -0.93 17.51 -3.04
N GLY A 107 -1.19 16.87 -4.17
CA GLY A 107 -0.15 16.39 -5.08
C GLY A 107 0.59 15.15 -4.59
N LYS A 108 0.11 14.44 -3.56
CA LYS A 108 0.70 13.19 -3.05
C LYS A 108 -0.21 11.97 -3.29
N PRO A 109 0.35 10.77 -3.50
CA PRO A 109 1.78 10.48 -3.62
C PRO A 109 2.38 11.03 -4.93
N ASN A 110 3.61 11.56 -4.87
CA ASN A 110 4.34 12.12 -6.01
C ASN A 110 5.51 11.25 -6.45
N GLU A 111 6.32 11.72 -7.39
CA GLU A 111 7.46 10.98 -7.96
C GLU A 111 8.49 10.59 -6.89
N SER A 112 8.70 11.44 -5.88
CA SER A 112 9.58 11.10 -4.75
C SER A 112 9.01 9.94 -3.94
N ASP A 113 7.70 9.93 -3.68
CA ASP A 113 7.03 8.81 -2.99
C ASP A 113 7.08 7.52 -3.81
N GLN A 114 6.86 7.62 -5.13
CA GLN A 114 6.98 6.50 -6.06
C GLN A 114 8.42 5.96 -6.13
N ARG A 115 9.43 6.85 -6.10
CA ARG A 115 10.85 6.47 -6.04
C ARG A 115 11.17 5.75 -4.73
N ARG A 116 10.70 6.26 -3.59
CA ARG A 116 10.88 5.59 -2.29
C ARG A 116 10.21 4.21 -2.27
N ALA A 117 9.00 4.09 -2.83
CA ALA A 117 8.29 2.82 -2.96
C ALA A 117 9.04 1.83 -3.85
N SER A 118 9.67 2.32 -4.92
CA SER A 118 10.48 1.50 -5.83
C SER A 118 11.77 1.03 -5.16
N ILE A 119 12.46 1.91 -4.43
CA ILE A 119 13.67 1.56 -3.65
C ILE A 119 13.33 0.53 -2.57
N PHE A 120 12.21 0.70 -1.88
CA PHE A 120 11.74 -0.27 -0.89
C PHE A 120 11.56 -1.66 -1.51
N ALA A 121 10.83 -1.75 -2.62
CA ALA A 121 10.61 -3.02 -3.31
C ALA A 121 11.91 -3.65 -3.80
N ALA A 122 12.82 -2.85 -4.38
CA ALA A 122 14.12 -3.31 -4.87
C ALA A 122 15.02 -3.85 -3.75
N LYS A 123 15.01 -3.21 -2.57
CA LYS A 123 15.76 -3.67 -1.39
C LYS A 123 15.21 -4.98 -0.83
N LEU A 124 13.88 -5.14 -0.87
CA LEU A 124 13.22 -6.33 -0.35
C LEU A 124 13.41 -7.54 -1.27
N PHE A 125 13.50 -7.29 -2.57
CA PHE A 125 13.55 -8.32 -3.61
C PHE A 125 14.60 -8.01 -4.69
N PRO A 126 15.90 -7.96 -4.33
CA PRO A 126 16.96 -7.62 -5.27
C PRO A 126 17.01 -8.57 -6.48
N GLN A 127 16.64 -9.84 -6.28
CA GLN A 127 16.61 -10.86 -7.34
C GLN A 127 15.48 -10.68 -8.37
N TYR A 128 14.42 -9.92 -8.02
CA TYR A 128 13.29 -9.64 -8.91
C TYR A 128 13.32 -8.21 -9.44
N TYR A 129 14.31 -7.42 -9.04
CA TYR A 129 14.44 -6.04 -9.48
C TYR A 129 14.73 -5.97 -10.98
N LYS A 130 13.93 -5.16 -11.69
CA LYS A 130 14.26 -4.69 -13.03
C LYS A 130 14.41 -3.18 -13.00
N ASP A 131 15.51 -2.67 -13.56
CA ASP A 131 15.62 -1.25 -13.83
C ASP A 131 14.63 -0.91 -14.95
N THR A 132 13.47 -0.39 -14.57
CA THR A 132 12.42 -0.02 -15.51
C THR A 132 12.61 1.37 -16.13
N GLY A 133 13.80 1.97 -15.93
CA GLY A 133 14.04 3.37 -16.23
C GLY A 133 13.26 4.28 -15.28
N THR A 134 13.84 5.44 -15.00
CA THR A 134 13.14 6.48 -14.24
C THR A 134 11.83 6.80 -14.97
N VAL A 135 10.70 6.88 -14.27
CA VAL A 135 9.43 7.36 -14.86
C VAL A 135 9.64 8.84 -15.20
N LYS A 136 10.17 9.14 -16.39
CA LYS A 136 10.19 10.49 -16.94
C LYS A 136 8.72 10.85 -17.16
N ASN A 137 8.20 11.75 -16.32
CA ASN A 137 6.84 12.29 -16.36
C ASN A 137 5.73 11.31 -15.94
N GLY A 138 5.81 10.76 -14.73
CA GLY A 138 4.67 10.07 -14.12
C GLY A 138 3.60 11.10 -13.78
N LYS A 139 2.52 11.17 -14.56
CA LYS A 139 1.41 12.13 -14.38
C LYS A 139 1.06 12.31 -12.90
N TYR A 140 1.03 13.56 -12.43
CA TYR A 140 0.32 13.93 -11.21
C TYR A 140 -1.05 13.27 -11.26
N VAL A 141 -1.40 12.50 -10.24
CA VAL A 141 -2.80 12.14 -10.01
C VAL A 141 -3.43 13.41 -9.46
N GLU A 142 -3.87 14.29 -10.36
CA GLU A 142 -4.64 15.47 -10.01
C GLU A 142 -6.02 14.98 -9.58
N VAL A 143 -6.19 14.74 -8.27
CA VAL A 143 -7.51 14.51 -7.69
C VAL A 143 -8.20 15.88 -7.68
N ARG A 144 -9.20 16.05 -8.54
CA ARG A 144 -9.96 17.29 -8.60
C ARG A 144 -10.69 17.46 -7.27
N ALA A 145 -10.69 18.67 -6.71
CA ALA A 145 -11.40 18.96 -5.46
C ALA A 145 -12.90 18.59 -5.53
N SER A 146 -13.48 18.56 -6.73
CA SER A 146 -14.86 18.10 -7.00
C SER A 146 -15.10 16.59 -6.78
N GLU A 147 -14.06 15.79 -6.61
CA GLU A 147 -14.13 14.34 -6.33
C GLU A 147 -14.00 14.04 -4.83
N CYS A 148 -13.90 15.06 -3.97
CA CYS A 148 -13.97 14.89 -2.53
C CYS A 148 -15.40 14.47 -2.15
N ILE A 149 -15.63 13.17 -2.00
CA ILE A 149 -16.89 12.65 -1.48
C ILE A 149 -16.88 12.91 0.03
N GLY A 150 -17.70 13.86 0.47
CA GLY A 150 -18.09 14.02 1.87
C GLY A 150 -19.12 12.98 2.26
#